data_AF-A0A2H0MT30-F1
#
_entry.id   AF-A0A2H0MT30-F1
#
_cell.length_a   1.000
_cell.length_b   1.000
_cell.length_c   1.000
_cell.angle_alpha   90.00
_cell.angle_beta   90.00
_cell.angle_gamma   90.00
#
_symmetry.space_group_name_H-M   'P 1'
#
loop_
_entity.id
_entity.type
_entity.pdbx_description
1 polymer ?
#
loop_
_entity_poly.entity_id
_entity_poly.type
_entity_poly.pdbx_seq_one_letter_code
_entity_poly.pdbx_strand_id
1 'polypeptide(L)'
;MTFRFEEENYKTIYILEDFYFTNPFTDDEYMVVSFRSEEDANRRISFILDFKKTHRPLPNMPKMSSTDLAIVKNFTKEIPDDLMTLFKQRAMEAKAYGEKNPLSYLEFTPDRYMNFIELYPSNKETIKFTCNDEKYFAEDSYNIDPREKNRDLKLTFFKVDLNDAGTPPILEYTYYFDENQRGEEDSRLDPEKNDMVLAMNAAIPNLFDILKKRYREAKDMGEKLMQSAPSKVMEIDEKADSNQVLN
;
A
#
# COMPACT_ATOMS: atom_id res chain seq x y z
N MET A 1 6.94 11.42 -24.38
CA MET A 1 6.18 12.00 -25.51
C MET A 1 5.03 12.78 -24.91
N THR A 2 5.02 14.10 -25.07
CA THR A 2 4.01 15.01 -24.50
C THR A 2 2.86 15.16 -25.50
N PHE A 3 1.66 14.72 -25.13
CA PHE A 3 0.49 14.90 -25.99
C PHE A 3 -0.04 16.33 -25.82
N ARG A 4 -0.22 17.01 -26.94
CA ARG A 4 -0.81 18.35 -27.02
C ARG A 4 -2.18 18.21 -27.68
N PHE A 5 -3.19 18.83 -27.10
CA PHE A 5 -4.51 18.93 -27.72
C PHE A 5 -5.01 20.37 -27.62
N GLU A 6 -5.90 20.74 -28.53
CA GLU A 6 -6.30 22.12 -28.80
C GLU A 6 -7.80 22.30 -28.49
N GLU A 7 -8.16 23.42 -27.86
CA GLU A 7 -9.56 23.84 -27.71
C GLU A 7 -10.13 24.33 -29.05
N GLU A 8 -11.41 24.08 -29.34
CA GLU A 8 -12.06 24.60 -30.54
C GLU A 8 -11.88 26.13 -30.66
N ASN A 9 -11.36 26.57 -31.82
CA ASN A 9 -10.96 27.95 -32.15
C ASN A 9 -9.60 28.43 -31.60
N TYR A 10 -8.68 27.54 -31.23
CA TYR A 10 -7.28 27.86 -30.89
C TYR A 10 -7.09 28.83 -29.71
N LYS A 11 -8.01 28.85 -28.74
CA LYS A 11 -7.95 29.82 -27.63
C LYS A 11 -6.95 29.46 -26.54
N THR A 12 -6.71 28.17 -26.30
CA THR A 12 -5.81 27.70 -25.24
C THR A 12 -5.13 26.41 -25.68
N ILE A 13 -3.81 26.33 -25.54
CA ILE A 13 -3.05 25.08 -25.73
C ILE A 13 -2.91 24.39 -24.37
N TYR A 14 -3.24 23.11 -24.32
CA TYR A 14 -3.10 22.30 -23.13
C TYR A 14 -2.00 21.25 -23.29
N ILE A 15 -1.21 21.09 -22.23
CA ILE A 15 -0.25 20.02 -22.05
C ILE A 15 -0.95 18.90 -21.28
N LEU A 16 -0.97 17.69 -21.86
CA LEU A 16 -1.45 16.49 -21.19
C LEU A 16 -0.38 15.99 -20.22
N GLU A 17 -0.77 15.87 -18.95
CA GLU A 17 0.00 15.27 -17.87
C GLU A 17 -0.74 14.01 -17.39
N ASP A 18 -0.03 12.88 -17.34
CA ASP A 18 -0.54 11.59 -16.91
C ASP A 18 0.10 11.12 -15.60
N PHE A 19 -0.74 10.67 -14.66
CA PHE A 19 -0.30 10.17 -13.34
C PHE A 19 -0.90 8.79 -13.09
N TYR A 20 -0.06 7.88 -12.61
CA TYR A 20 -0.39 6.47 -12.41
C TYR A 20 -0.19 6.08 -10.95
N PHE A 21 -1.00 5.12 -10.49
CA PHE A 21 -0.75 4.46 -9.21
C PHE A 21 0.48 3.58 -9.33
N THR A 22 1.38 3.74 -8.38
CA THR A 22 2.61 2.94 -8.27
C THR A 22 2.43 1.74 -7.36
N ASN A 23 1.36 1.68 -6.56
CA ASN A 23 1.09 0.53 -5.69
C ASN A 23 0.89 -0.74 -6.54
N PRO A 24 1.78 -1.76 -6.42
CA PRO A 24 1.71 -2.97 -7.23
C PRO A 24 0.55 -3.89 -6.83
N PHE A 25 -0.08 -3.66 -5.67
CA PHE A 25 -1.15 -4.51 -5.13
C PHE A 25 -2.57 -4.03 -5.48
N THR A 26 -2.72 -2.88 -6.15
CA THR A 26 -4.05 -2.41 -6.55
C THR A 26 -4.37 -2.85 -7.98
N ASP A 27 -5.61 -3.27 -8.20
CA ASP A 27 -6.14 -3.59 -9.53
C ASP A 27 -6.75 -2.36 -10.22
N ASP A 28 -6.27 -1.16 -9.87
CA ASP A 28 -6.79 0.07 -10.44
C ASP A 28 -6.61 0.07 -11.98
N GLU A 29 -7.73 0.10 -12.70
CA GLU A 29 -7.80 0.23 -14.17
C GLU A 29 -8.05 1.69 -14.58
N TYR A 30 -7.49 2.64 -13.85
CA TYR A 30 -7.63 4.05 -14.15
C TYR A 30 -6.34 4.82 -13.88
N MET A 31 -6.31 6.04 -14.39
CA MET A 31 -5.23 7.00 -14.19
C MET A 31 -5.81 8.38 -13.92
N VAL A 32 -4.97 9.28 -13.40
CA VAL A 32 -5.32 10.70 -13.35
C VAL A 32 -4.73 11.38 -14.57
N VAL A 33 -5.58 12.08 -15.32
CA VAL A 33 -5.16 12.92 -16.45
C VAL A 33 -5.37 14.37 -16.04
N SER A 34 -4.39 15.20 -16.35
CA SER A 34 -4.48 16.65 -16.18
C SER A 34 -4.17 17.37 -17.48
N PHE A 35 -4.98 18.37 -17.79
CA PHE A 35 -4.76 19.31 -18.89
C PHE A 35 -4.31 20.63 -18.29
N ARG A 36 -3.00 20.90 -18.36
CA ARG A 36 -2.43 22.14 -17.86
C ARG A 36 -2.31 23.12 -19.02
N SER A 37 -2.84 24.34 -18.85
CA SER A 37 -2.66 25.39 -19.85
C SER A 37 -1.17 25.71 -20.01
N GLU A 38 -0.72 25.88 -21.25
CA GLU A 38 0.64 26.33 -21.57
C GLU A 38 0.85 27.82 -21.19
N GLU A 39 -0.22 28.62 -21.23
CA GLU A 39 -0.18 30.06 -20.97
C GLU A 39 -0.36 30.41 -19.48
N ASP A 40 -1.10 29.57 -18.73
CA ASP A 40 -1.32 29.73 -17.29
C ASP A 40 -1.17 28.39 -16.57
N ALA A 41 -0.03 28.18 -15.92
CA ALA A 41 0.27 26.95 -15.20
C ALA A 41 -0.71 26.66 -14.05
N ASN A 42 -1.44 27.67 -13.54
CA ASN A 42 -2.46 27.49 -12.50
C ASN A 42 -3.80 27.00 -13.08
N ARG A 43 -4.04 27.17 -14.38
CA ARG A 43 -5.21 26.64 -15.07
C ARG A 43 -4.97 25.16 -15.41
N ARG A 44 -5.51 24.28 -14.58
CA ARG A 44 -5.43 22.82 -14.76
C ARG A 44 -6.81 22.17 -14.67
N ILE A 45 -7.13 21.30 -15.62
CA ILE A 45 -8.33 20.47 -15.60
C ILE A 45 -7.89 19.04 -15.30
N SER A 46 -8.23 18.52 -14.12
CA SER A 46 -7.80 17.17 -13.69
C SER A 46 -8.99 16.25 -13.45
N PHE A 47 -8.93 15.04 -13.99
CA PHE A 47 -9.99 14.04 -13.90
C PHE A 47 -9.41 12.63 -13.85
N ILE A 48 -10.21 11.69 -13.35
CA ILE A 48 -9.88 10.27 -13.43
C ILE A 48 -10.37 9.76 -14.79
N LEU A 49 -9.47 9.13 -15.54
CA LEU A 49 -9.75 8.42 -16.77
C LEU A 49 -9.69 6.91 -16.51
N ASP A 50 -10.82 6.24 -16.67
CA ASP A 50 -10.93 4.78 -16.64
C ASP A 50 -10.51 4.21 -18.01
N PHE A 51 -9.77 3.10 -18.01
CA PHE A 51 -9.32 2.42 -19.22
C PHE A 51 -10.45 1.83 -20.09
N LYS A 52 -11.69 1.83 -19.60
CA LYS A 52 -12.93 1.58 -20.34
C LYS A 52 -13.49 2.83 -21.02
N LYS A 53 -12.68 3.89 -21.15
CA LYS A 53 -13.03 5.19 -21.77
C LYS A 53 -14.21 5.87 -21.07
N THR A 54 -14.19 5.87 -19.74
CA THR A 54 -15.10 6.68 -18.93
C THR A 54 -14.31 7.66 -18.07
N HIS A 55 -14.94 8.73 -17.60
CA HIS A 55 -14.29 9.68 -16.71
C HIS A 55 -15.13 9.96 -15.47
N ARG A 56 -14.46 10.33 -14.39
CA ARG A 56 -15.07 10.80 -13.16
C ARG A 56 -14.25 11.94 -12.55
N PRO A 57 -14.88 12.85 -11.78
CA PRO A 57 -14.14 13.91 -11.10
C PRO A 57 -13.18 13.32 -10.08
N LEU A 58 -12.10 14.05 -9.78
CA LEU A 58 -11.23 13.73 -8.65
C LEU A 58 -11.99 13.89 -7.32
N PRO A 59 -11.78 13.01 -6.33
CA PRO A 59 -12.34 13.17 -4.99
C PRO A 59 -11.93 14.52 -4.37
N ASN A 60 -12.84 15.14 -3.62
CA ASN A 60 -12.58 16.38 -2.87
C ASN A 60 -12.14 17.60 -3.72
N MET A 61 -12.31 17.55 -5.04
CA MET A 61 -12.04 18.69 -5.92
C MET A 61 -13.30 19.52 -6.20
N PRO A 62 -13.16 20.84 -6.44
CA PRO A 62 -14.28 21.66 -6.89
C PRO A 62 -14.94 21.10 -8.15
N LYS A 63 -16.24 21.32 -8.27
CA LYS A 63 -16.99 20.93 -9.48
C LYS A 63 -16.42 21.66 -10.69
N MET A 64 -16.14 20.91 -11.76
CA MET A 64 -15.70 21.46 -13.05
C MET A 64 -16.72 22.45 -13.62
N SER A 65 -16.22 23.47 -14.32
CA SER A 65 -17.06 24.35 -15.11
C SER A 65 -17.70 23.59 -16.30
N SER A 66 -18.75 24.15 -16.89
CA SER A 66 -19.39 23.57 -18.08
C SER A 66 -18.40 23.40 -19.25
N THR A 67 -17.47 24.34 -19.40
CA THR A 67 -16.43 24.31 -20.44
C THR A 67 -15.44 23.18 -20.18
N ASP A 68 -14.91 23.07 -18.96
CA ASP A 68 -13.95 22.02 -18.62
C ASP A 68 -14.58 20.63 -18.76
N LEU A 69 -15.85 20.48 -18.36
CA LEU A 69 -16.58 19.23 -18.53
C LEU A 69 -16.78 18.86 -20.01
N ALA A 70 -17.02 19.85 -20.89
CA ALA A 70 -17.11 19.61 -22.33
C ALA A 70 -15.77 19.16 -22.91
N ILE A 71 -14.66 19.78 -22.51
CA ILE A 71 -13.29 19.39 -22.90
C ILE A 71 -13.02 17.94 -22.48
N VAL A 72 -13.27 17.59 -21.21
CA VAL A 72 -13.05 16.23 -20.70
C VAL A 72 -13.92 15.19 -21.42
N LYS A 73 -15.20 15.50 -21.66
CA LYS A 73 -16.12 14.62 -22.39
C LYS A 73 -15.65 14.35 -23.81
N ASN A 74 -15.30 15.40 -24.54
CA ASN A 74 -14.85 15.30 -25.92
C ASN A 74 -13.53 14.52 -25.99
N PHE A 75 -12.56 14.84 -25.13
CA PHE A 75 -11.33 14.06 -25.04
C PHE A 75 -11.61 12.58 -24.78
N THR A 76 -12.37 12.26 -23.72
CA THR A 76 -12.64 10.87 -23.31
C THR A 76 -13.31 10.05 -24.42
N LYS A 77 -14.24 10.67 -25.16
CA LYS A 77 -14.96 10.02 -26.26
C LYS A 77 -14.06 9.76 -27.47
N GLU A 78 -13.15 10.68 -27.76
CA GLU A 78 -12.34 10.68 -28.98
C GLU A 78 -10.90 10.17 -28.74
N ILE A 79 -10.57 9.60 -27.56
CA ILE A 79 -9.23 9.05 -27.30
C ILE A 79 -8.89 7.93 -28.31
N PRO A 80 -7.80 8.07 -29.08
CA PRO A 80 -7.32 7.02 -29.98
C PRO A 80 -6.92 5.75 -29.21
N ASP A 81 -7.16 4.58 -29.81
CA ASP A 81 -6.83 3.29 -29.18
C ASP A 81 -5.32 3.13 -28.90
N ASP A 82 -4.46 3.69 -29.75
CA ASP A 82 -3.00 3.68 -29.54
C ASP A 82 -2.59 4.50 -28.30
N LEU A 83 -3.23 5.66 -28.09
CA LEU A 83 -2.99 6.48 -26.90
C LEU A 83 -3.47 5.77 -25.63
N MET A 84 -4.64 5.11 -25.71
CA MET A 84 -5.14 4.29 -24.61
C MET A 84 -4.21 3.09 -24.31
N THR A 85 -3.65 2.47 -25.34
CA THR A 85 -2.67 1.38 -25.19
C THR A 85 -1.41 1.88 -24.49
N LEU A 86 -0.91 3.05 -24.88
CA LEU A 86 0.24 3.68 -24.23
C LEU A 86 -0.02 3.98 -22.74
N PHE A 87 -1.21 4.48 -22.39
CA PHE A 87 -1.60 4.70 -21.00
C PHE A 87 -1.61 3.41 -20.17
N LYS A 88 -2.16 2.32 -20.71
CA LYS A 88 -2.13 1.01 -20.06
C LYS A 88 -0.69 0.50 -19.85
N GLN A 89 0.18 0.65 -20.85
CA GLN A 89 1.59 0.27 -20.74
C GLN A 89 2.29 1.06 -19.62
N ARG A 90 2.13 2.38 -19.58
CA ARG A 90 2.72 3.22 -18.54
C ARG A 90 2.17 2.92 -17.15
N ALA A 91 0.91 2.53 -17.03
CA ALA A 91 0.34 2.07 -15.76
C ALA A 91 1.01 0.78 -15.27
N MET A 92 1.25 -0.19 -16.17
CA MET A 92 2.01 -1.40 -15.82
C MET A 92 3.46 -1.07 -15.42
N GLU A 93 4.11 -0.15 -16.14
CA GLU A 93 5.46 0.32 -15.80
C GLU A 93 5.50 1.01 -14.43
N ALA A 94 4.50 1.83 -14.09
CA ALA A 94 4.39 2.48 -12.80
C ALA A 94 4.25 1.48 -11.64
N LYS A 95 3.41 0.44 -11.81
CA LYS A 95 3.29 -0.65 -10.82
C LYS A 95 4.60 -1.44 -10.67
N ALA A 96 5.25 -1.78 -11.77
CA ALA A 96 6.55 -2.47 -11.74
C ALA A 96 7.66 -1.60 -11.12
N TYR A 97 7.58 -0.28 -11.29
CA TYR A 97 8.47 0.66 -10.60
C TYR A 97 8.19 0.70 -9.10
N GLY A 98 6.92 0.76 -8.69
CA GLY A 98 6.57 0.72 -7.28
C GLY A 98 6.95 -0.59 -6.60
N GLU A 99 6.79 -1.74 -7.27
CA GLU A 99 7.32 -3.02 -6.78
C GLU A 99 8.83 -2.95 -6.48
N LYS A 100 9.61 -2.26 -7.32
CA LYS A 100 11.05 -2.08 -7.10
C LYS A 100 11.38 -0.99 -6.07
N ASN A 101 10.49 -0.02 -5.90
CA ASN A 101 10.67 1.10 -4.99
C ASN A 101 9.39 1.36 -4.15
N PRO A 102 9.23 0.61 -3.04
CA PRO A 102 8.07 0.74 -2.17
C PRO A 102 7.86 2.14 -1.60
N LEU A 103 8.93 2.93 -1.43
CA LEU A 103 8.87 4.33 -0.98
C LEU A 103 8.05 5.23 -1.93
N SER A 104 7.81 4.78 -3.17
CA SER A 104 7.03 5.53 -4.16
C SER A 104 5.51 5.47 -3.95
N TYR A 105 5.01 4.53 -3.14
CA TYR A 105 3.57 4.36 -2.88
C TYR A 105 3.23 4.18 -1.40
N LEU A 106 4.22 3.88 -0.56
CA LEU A 106 4.04 3.77 0.88
C LEU A 106 4.18 5.14 1.55
N GLU A 107 3.35 5.40 2.55
CA GLU A 107 3.41 6.59 3.39
C GLU A 107 3.70 6.18 4.84
N PHE A 108 4.59 6.92 5.50
CA PHE A 108 4.83 6.74 6.92
C PHE A 108 3.59 7.15 7.71
N THR A 109 3.17 6.30 8.65
CA THR A 109 2.14 6.63 9.64
C THR A 109 2.59 6.06 10.98
N PRO A 110 2.64 6.88 12.06
CA PRO A 110 2.97 6.39 13.39
C PRO A 110 2.06 5.24 13.81
N ASP A 111 2.64 4.30 14.57
CA ASP A 111 1.96 3.12 15.12
C ASP A 111 1.29 2.18 14.10
N ARG A 112 1.52 2.41 12.80
CA ARG A 112 0.94 1.58 11.76
C ARG A 112 1.71 0.28 11.63
N TYR A 113 0.97 -0.82 11.71
CA TYR A 113 1.45 -2.12 11.28
C TYR A 113 1.33 -2.24 9.76
N MET A 114 2.40 -2.73 9.14
CA MET A 114 2.44 -3.00 7.71
C MET A 114 2.90 -4.43 7.45
N ASN A 115 2.24 -5.09 6.50
CA ASN A 115 2.62 -6.43 6.07
C ASN A 115 4.00 -6.40 5.43
N PHE A 116 4.82 -7.40 5.71
CA PHE A 116 6.16 -7.49 5.18
C PHE A 116 6.21 -7.53 3.66
N ILE A 117 5.24 -8.20 3.04
CA ILE A 117 5.11 -8.25 1.58
C ILE A 117 4.78 -6.87 0.99
N GLU A 118 4.07 -6.00 1.71
CA GLU A 118 3.84 -4.62 1.25
C GLU A 118 5.13 -3.78 1.30
N LEU A 119 5.96 -4.01 2.31
CA LEU A 119 7.26 -3.34 2.47
C LEU A 119 8.29 -3.86 1.46
N TYR A 120 8.22 -5.13 1.10
CA TYR A 120 9.16 -5.82 0.23
C TYR A 120 8.41 -6.71 -0.78
N PRO A 121 7.72 -6.11 -1.78
CA PRO A 121 6.81 -6.83 -2.68
C PRO A 121 7.50 -7.82 -3.62
N SER A 122 8.79 -7.64 -3.89
CA SER A 122 9.58 -8.64 -4.62
C SER A 122 9.91 -9.88 -3.78
N ASN A 123 9.65 -9.87 -2.46
CA ASN A 123 9.83 -11.03 -1.61
C ASN A 123 8.68 -12.03 -1.82
N LYS A 124 9.03 -13.23 -2.30
CA LYS A 124 8.08 -14.31 -2.59
C LYS A 124 7.94 -15.32 -1.44
N GLU A 125 8.66 -15.13 -0.35
CA GLU A 125 8.65 -16.02 0.81
C GLU A 125 7.46 -15.69 1.70
N THR A 126 6.42 -16.52 1.62
CA THR A 126 5.31 -16.51 2.59
C THR A 126 5.54 -17.60 3.63
N ILE A 127 5.07 -17.37 4.85
CA ILE A 127 5.10 -18.36 5.93
C ILE A 127 3.99 -19.38 5.63
N LYS A 128 4.34 -20.53 5.06
CA LYS A 128 3.37 -21.59 4.68
C LYS A 128 3.62 -22.83 5.51
N PHE A 129 2.55 -23.48 5.98
CA PHE A 129 2.64 -24.68 6.81
C PHE A 129 1.38 -25.55 6.67
N THR A 130 1.44 -26.75 7.22
CA THR A 130 0.32 -27.71 7.24
C THR A 130 -0.06 -28.02 8.67
N CYS A 131 -1.36 -28.05 8.96
CA CYS A 131 -1.94 -28.44 10.24
C CYS A 131 -3.19 -29.27 9.96
N ASN A 132 -3.35 -30.43 10.63
CA ASN A 132 -4.51 -31.31 10.44
C ASN A 132 -4.83 -31.64 8.97
N ASP A 133 -3.79 -31.95 8.17
CA ASP A 133 -3.86 -32.22 6.72
C ASP A 133 -4.36 -31.05 5.84
N GLU A 134 -4.58 -29.87 6.42
CA GLU A 134 -4.93 -28.64 5.70
C GLU A 134 -3.71 -27.72 5.54
N LYS A 135 -3.72 -26.93 4.47
CA LYS A 135 -2.63 -25.97 4.17
C LYS A 135 -3.03 -24.58 4.60
N TYR A 136 -2.08 -23.90 5.24
CA TYR A 136 -2.25 -22.53 5.73
C TYR A 136 -1.07 -21.67 5.29
N PHE A 137 -1.29 -20.36 5.33
CA PHE A 137 -0.23 -19.38 5.31
C PHE A 137 -0.46 -18.32 6.40
N ALA A 138 0.62 -17.71 6.86
CA ALA A 138 0.58 -16.57 7.75
C ALA A 138 1.23 -15.36 7.08
N GLU A 139 0.60 -14.21 7.27
CA GLU A 139 1.15 -12.90 6.94
C GLU A 139 1.74 -12.28 8.19
N ASP A 140 2.96 -11.76 8.07
CA ASP A 140 3.67 -11.09 9.14
C ASP A 140 3.64 -9.58 8.95
N SER A 141 3.07 -8.90 9.94
CA SER A 141 2.86 -7.47 10.00
C SER A 141 3.70 -6.86 11.12
N TYR A 142 4.39 -5.76 10.83
CA TYR A 142 5.34 -5.12 11.74
C TYR A 142 4.97 -3.66 11.96
N ASN A 143 5.09 -3.18 13.20
CA ASN A 143 5.06 -1.74 13.46
C ASN A 143 6.32 -1.11 12.85
N ILE A 144 6.13 -0.30 11.80
CA ILE A 144 7.23 0.32 11.08
C ILE A 144 7.79 1.55 11.78
N ASP A 145 7.14 2.08 12.83
CA ASP A 145 7.63 3.26 13.54
C ASP A 145 8.98 2.94 14.21
N PRO A 146 10.10 3.57 13.80
CA PRO A 146 11.41 3.26 14.35
C PRO A 146 11.59 3.74 15.80
N ARG A 147 10.69 4.62 16.28
CA ARG A 147 10.72 5.13 17.66
C ARG A 147 10.14 4.11 18.63
N GLU A 148 9.21 3.29 18.15
CA GLU A 148 8.61 2.21 18.91
C GLU A 148 9.58 1.03 19.05
N LYS A 149 9.81 0.62 20.31
CA LYS A 149 10.75 -0.42 20.70
C LYS A 149 10.08 -1.76 20.99
N ASN A 150 8.76 -1.87 20.83
CA ASN A 150 8.02 -3.12 20.93
C ASN A 150 8.70 -4.21 20.09
N ARG A 151 9.14 -5.28 20.77
CA ARG A 151 9.85 -6.41 20.17
C ARG A 151 8.86 -7.51 19.85
N ASP A 152 7.90 -7.18 19.00
CA ASP A 152 6.84 -8.07 18.56
C ASP A 152 6.46 -7.82 17.09
N LEU A 153 5.56 -8.65 16.61
CA LEU A 153 4.88 -8.53 15.32
C LEU A 153 3.50 -9.19 15.40
N LYS A 154 2.64 -8.90 14.43
CA LYS A 154 1.34 -9.55 14.27
C LYS A 154 1.41 -10.60 13.18
N LEU A 155 0.99 -11.82 13.50
CA LEU A 155 0.79 -12.89 12.52
C LEU A 155 -0.70 -13.06 12.28
N THR A 156 -1.10 -13.01 11.02
CA THR A 156 -2.47 -13.26 10.59
C THR A 156 -2.51 -14.52 9.75
N PHE A 157 -3.29 -15.50 10.17
CA PHE A 157 -3.32 -16.85 9.61
C PHE A 157 -4.51 -17.02 8.68
N PHE A 158 -4.27 -17.63 7.53
CA PHE A 158 -5.27 -17.90 6.52
C PHE A 158 -5.19 -19.34 6.05
N LYS A 159 -6.33 -19.93 5.71
CA LYS A 159 -6.37 -21.20 5.00
C LYS A 159 -6.08 -20.98 3.53
N VAL A 160 -5.28 -21.86 2.94
CA VAL A 160 -5.05 -21.87 1.50
C VAL A 160 -6.29 -22.45 0.83
N ASP A 161 -7.18 -21.58 0.35
CA ASP A 161 -8.24 -21.97 -0.57
C ASP A 161 -7.91 -21.43 -1.98
N LEU A 162 -7.89 -22.32 -2.98
CA LEU A 162 -7.63 -21.95 -4.37
C LEU A 162 -8.88 -21.40 -5.07
N ASN A 163 -10.05 -21.53 -4.45
CA ASN A 163 -11.33 -21.14 -5.04
C ASN A 163 -11.91 -19.84 -4.47
N ASP A 164 -11.34 -19.32 -3.37
CA ASP A 164 -11.84 -18.12 -2.70
C ASP A 164 -10.71 -17.12 -2.44
N ALA A 165 -10.78 -15.96 -3.09
CA ALA A 165 -9.83 -14.87 -2.91
C ALA A 165 -10.12 -13.99 -1.68
N GLY A 166 -11.21 -14.25 -0.95
CA GLY A 166 -11.70 -13.45 0.17
C GLY A 166 -11.76 -14.19 1.51
N THR A 167 -10.97 -15.24 1.70
CA THR A 167 -11.03 -16.05 2.93
C THR A 167 -10.69 -15.19 4.16
N PRO A 168 -11.57 -15.11 5.17
CA PRO A 168 -11.29 -14.36 6.38
C PRO A 168 -10.12 -14.97 7.16
N PRO A 169 -9.42 -14.16 7.97
CA PRO A 169 -8.37 -14.68 8.84
C PRO A 169 -8.97 -15.65 9.87
N ILE A 170 -8.22 -16.70 10.19
CA ILE A 170 -8.62 -17.78 11.10
C ILE A 170 -8.04 -17.54 12.51
N LEU A 171 -6.86 -16.93 12.56
CA LEU A 171 -6.16 -16.58 13.78
C LEU A 171 -5.37 -15.30 13.58
N GLU A 172 -5.53 -14.37 14.52
CA GLU A 172 -4.60 -13.25 14.72
C GLU A 172 -3.80 -13.55 15.99
N TYR A 173 -2.48 -13.48 15.89
CA TYR A 173 -1.56 -13.87 16.95
C TYR A 173 -0.43 -12.85 17.10
N THR A 174 -0.13 -12.44 18.34
CA THR A 174 1.01 -11.57 18.62
C THR A 174 2.25 -12.41 18.86
N TYR A 175 3.21 -12.35 17.94
CA TYR A 175 4.47 -13.05 18.13
C TYR A 175 5.47 -12.13 18.86
N TYR A 176 5.72 -12.43 20.14
CA TYR A 176 6.75 -11.77 20.92
C TYR A 176 8.13 -12.41 20.68
N PHE A 177 9.16 -11.58 20.47
CA PHE A 177 10.54 -12.07 20.42
C PHE A 177 11.07 -12.44 21.82
N ASP A 178 10.47 -11.92 22.88
CA ASP A 178 10.71 -12.39 24.25
C ASP A 178 9.95 -13.70 24.51
N GLU A 179 10.65 -14.71 25.00
CA GLU A 179 10.10 -16.06 25.18
C GLU A 179 9.05 -16.14 26.30
N ASN A 180 9.20 -15.35 27.38
CA ASN A 180 8.24 -15.36 28.47
C ASN A 180 6.93 -14.71 28.02
N GLN A 181 7.01 -13.56 27.33
CA GLN A 181 5.83 -12.90 26.78
C GLN A 181 5.13 -13.75 25.71
N ARG A 182 5.92 -14.46 24.88
CA ARG A 182 5.36 -15.39 23.90
C ARG A 182 4.63 -16.54 24.58
N GLY A 183 5.20 -17.11 25.65
CA GLY A 183 4.55 -18.16 26.44
C GLY A 183 3.25 -17.69 27.12
N GLU A 184 3.20 -16.44 27.59
CA GLU A 184 1.97 -15.83 28.10
C GLU A 184 0.91 -15.68 27.00
N GLU A 185 1.29 -15.25 25.80
CA GLU A 185 0.37 -15.16 24.66
C GLU A 185 -0.15 -16.54 24.22
N ASP A 186 0.75 -17.53 24.11
CA ASP A 186 0.39 -18.92 23.77
C ASP A 186 -0.62 -19.50 24.78
N SER A 187 -0.47 -19.17 26.07
CA SER A 187 -1.38 -19.65 27.13
C SER A 187 -2.82 -19.15 27.01
N ARG A 188 -3.05 -18.09 26.22
CA ARG A 188 -4.38 -17.52 25.97
C ARG A 188 -5.10 -18.18 24.79
N LEU A 189 -4.39 -18.98 23.99
CA LEU A 189 -4.95 -19.65 22.84
C LEU A 189 -5.82 -20.84 23.27
N ASP A 190 -6.92 -21.04 22.54
CA ASP A 190 -7.63 -22.32 22.62
C ASP A 190 -6.76 -23.45 22.03
N PRO A 191 -7.05 -24.72 22.35
CA PRO A 191 -6.20 -25.84 21.93
C PRO A 191 -5.99 -25.91 20.41
N GLU A 192 -7.02 -25.61 19.62
CA GLU A 192 -6.94 -25.68 18.15
C GLU A 192 -6.00 -24.61 17.59
N LYS A 193 -6.11 -23.36 18.05
CA LYS A 193 -5.20 -22.27 17.63
C LYS A 193 -3.78 -22.50 18.12
N ASN A 194 -3.62 -23.04 19.34
CA ASN A 194 -2.30 -23.40 19.87
C ASN A 194 -1.64 -24.47 18.99
N ASP A 195 -2.38 -25.51 18.60
CA ASP A 195 -1.88 -26.53 17.67
C ASP A 195 -1.44 -25.93 16.33
N MET A 196 -2.16 -24.93 15.81
CA MET A 196 -1.76 -24.21 14.59
C MET A 196 -0.43 -23.45 14.75
N VAL A 197 -0.25 -22.73 15.86
CA VAL A 197 1.01 -22.02 16.15
C VAL A 197 2.17 -23.00 16.32
N LEU A 198 1.94 -24.12 17.00
CA LEU A 198 2.92 -25.19 17.13
C LEU A 198 3.29 -25.82 15.78
N ALA A 199 2.29 -26.09 14.94
CA ALA A 199 2.50 -26.64 13.60
C ALA A 199 3.33 -25.69 12.71
N MET A 200 3.05 -24.38 12.76
CA MET A 200 3.85 -23.37 12.06
C MET A 200 5.31 -23.36 12.55
N ASN A 201 5.54 -23.33 13.87
CA ASN A 201 6.89 -23.36 14.45
C ASN A 201 7.65 -24.64 14.07
N ALA A 202 6.96 -25.79 14.04
CA ALA A 202 7.56 -27.06 13.64
C ALA A 202 7.87 -27.14 12.14
N ALA A 203 7.02 -26.54 11.30
CA ALA A 203 7.14 -26.60 9.84
C ALA A 203 8.24 -25.70 9.28
N ILE A 204 8.62 -24.62 9.98
CA ILE A 204 9.54 -23.60 9.49
C ILE A 204 10.78 -23.56 10.39
N PRO A 205 11.85 -24.29 10.01
CA PRO A 205 13.11 -24.22 10.73
C PRO A 205 13.62 -22.77 10.80
N ASN A 206 14.04 -22.33 11.99
CA ASN A 206 14.52 -20.97 12.25
C ASN A 206 13.49 -19.85 12.03
N LEU A 207 12.18 -20.14 12.20
CA LEU A 207 11.13 -19.13 12.10
C LEU A 207 11.44 -17.86 12.91
N PHE A 208 11.95 -18.01 14.13
CA PHE A 208 12.37 -16.88 14.98
C PHE A 208 13.39 -15.96 14.28
N ASP A 209 14.42 -16.52 13.65
CA ASP A 209 15.46 -15.74 12.99
C ASP A 209 14.93 -15.04 11.73
N ILE A 210 14.03 -15.71 10.99
CA ILE A 210 13.34 -15.13 9.82
C ILE A 210 12.53 -13.91 10.26
N LEU A 211 11.63 -14.07 11.24
CA LEU A 211 10.77 -13.01 11.75
C LEU A 211 11.60 -11.86 12.33
N LYS A 212 12.67 -12.16 13.07
CA LYS A 212 13.55 -11.16 13.65
C LYS A 212 14.34 -10.38 12.60
N LYS A 213 14.77 -11.03 11.51
CA LYS A 213 15.38 -10.36 10.36
C LYS A 213 14.39 -9.40 9.72
N ARG A 214 13.18 -9.88 9.42
CA ARG A 214 12.11 -9.09 8.79
C ARG A 214 11.68 -7.90 9.66
N TYR A 215 11.63 -8.05 10.98
CA TYR A 215 11.41 -6.95 11.92
C TYR A 215 12.44 -5.83 11.73
N ARG A 216 13.73 -6.16 11.63
CA ARG A 216 14.78 -5.15 11.42
C ARG A 216 14.61 -4.46 10.07
N GLU A 217 14.36 -5.23 9.02
CA GLU A 217 14.10 -4.70 7.68
C GLU A 217 12.86 -3.78 7.65
N ALA A 218 11.82 -4.08 8.44
CA ALA A 218 10.64 -3.24 8.57
C ALA A 218 10.96 -1.92 9.30
N LYS A 219 11.76 -1.95 10.37
CA LYS A 219 12.23 -0.74 11.05
C LYS A 219 13.09 0.13 10.13
N ASP A 220 14.02 -0.48 9.39
CA ASP A 220 14.85 0.24 8.40
C ASP A 220 14.00 0.90 7.30
N MET A 221 12.93 0.24 6.84
CA MET A 221 11.97 0.83 5.90
C MET A 221 11.21 1.99 6.53
N GLY A 222 10.78 1.83 7.77
CA GLY A 222 10.15 2.87 8.57
C GLY A 222 10.99 4.13 8.71
N GLU A 223 12.29 3.99 8.99
CA GLU A 223 13.22 5.12 9.04
C GLU A 223 13.29 5.88 7.70
N LYS A 224 13.37 5.15 6.58
CA LYS A 224 13.40 5.76 5.23
C LYS A 224 12.10 6.49 4.93
N LEU A 225 10.96 5.87 5.22
CA LEU A 225 9.64 6.48 5.03
C LEU A 225 9.49 7.73 5.89
N MET A 226 9.90 7.66 7.16
CA MET A 226 9.86 8.79 8.10
C MET A 226 10.72 9.95 7.62
N GLN A 227 11.93 9.72 7.09
CA GLN A 227 12.80 10.78 6.54
C GLN A 227 12.17 11.51 5.34
N SER A 228 11.35 10.81 4.55
CA SER A 228 10.63 11.39 3.41
C SER A 228 9.28 12.02 3.78
N ALA A 229 8.81 11.82 5.01
CA ALA A 229 7.50 12.26 5.45
C ALA A 229 7.46 13.80 5.67
N PRO A 230 6.28 14.43 5.51
CA PRO A 230 6.10 15.84 5.88
C PRO A 230 6.41 16.09 7.36
N SER A 231 6.98 17.25 7.70
CA SER A 231 7.42 17.59 9.07
C SER A 231 6.34 17.40 10.15
N LYS A 232 5.06 17.62 9.81
CA LYS A 232 3.93 17.43 10.75
C LYS A 232 3.75 15.98 11.22
N VAL A 233 4.18 15.00 10.43
CA VAL A 233 4.10 13.57 10.78
C VAL A 233 5.23 13.19 11.76
N MET A 234 6.32 13.97 11.79
CA MET A 234 7.48 13.75 12.66
C MET A 234 7.27 14.25 14.11
N GLU A 235 6.26 15.09 14.36
CA GLU A 235 6.07 15.80 15.65
C GLU A 235 5.38 14.95 16.75
N ILE A 236 4.96 13.71 16.46
CA ILE A 236 4.38 12.85 17.49
C ILE A 236 5.51 12.15 18.25
N ASP A 237 6.21 12.86 19.16
CA ASP A 237 6.30 12.52 20.60
C ASP A 237 7.49 13.18 21.33
N GLU A 238 7.17 14.07 22.29
CA GLU A 238 8.02 14.34 23.47
C GLU A 238 7.20 14.47 24.77
N LYS A 239 5.88 14.16 24.77
CA LYS A 239 5.01 14.45 25.94
C LYS A 239 4.19 13.27 26.48
N ALA A 240 4.45 12.05 26.03
CA ALA A 240 3.82 10.87 26.60
C ALA A 240 4.75 10.02 27.47
N ASP A 241 5.75 10.60 28.16
CA ASP A 241 6.33 9.94 29.34
C ASP A 241 7.19 10.89 30.19
N SER A 242 6.56 11.60 31.13
CA SER A 242 7.19 11.98 32.41
C SER A 242 6.15 12.61 33.35
N ASN A 243 5.90 11.89 34.45
CA ASN A 243 5.12 12.27 35.63
C ASN A 243 3.58 12.25 35.52
N GLN A 244 3.01 11.09 35.91
CA GLN A 244 1.95 11.07 36.93
C GLN A 244 1.91 9.70 37.65
N VAL A 245 2.96 9.45 38.43
CA VAL A 245 2.82 8.72 39.70
C VAL A 245 2.74 9.81 40.78
N LEU A 246 1.82 9.64 41.74
CA LEU A 246 1.54 10.47 42.93
C LEU A 246 0.49 11.58 42.76
N ASN A 247 -0.80 11.23 42.94
CA ASN A 247 -1.51 11.36 44.24
C ASN A 247 -2.92 10.80 44.13
#